data_AF-A0A972CEI3-F1
#
_entry.id   AF-A0A972CEI3-F1
#
_cell.length_a   1.000
_cell.length_b   1.000
_cell.length_c   1.000
_cell.angle_alpha   90.00
_cell.angle_beta   90.00
_cell.angle_gamma   90.00
#
_symmetry.space_group_name_H-M   'P 1'
#
loop_
_entity.id
_entity.type
_entity.pdbx_description
1 polymer ?
#
loop_
_entity_poly.entity_id
_entity_poly.type
_entity_poly.pdbx_seq_one_letter_code
_entity_poly.pdbx_strand_id
1 'polypeptide(L)'
;MLDLLDNFDLVLIPYEDEEKTTFKDVLLTNKPSTVALIIGPEGGFSEKEVRSVIERGGKAVSLGKTILRTETAGPAALAMLMYQYEL
;
A
#
# COMPACT_ATOMS: atom_id res chain seq x y z
N MET A 1 -13.91 10.11 -5.11
CA MET A 1 -13.33 9.40 -3.94
C MET A 1 -11.91 8.97 -4.24
N LEU A 2 -11.65 8.31 -5.38
CA LEU A 2 -10.28 8.00 -5.83
C LEU A 2 -9.47 9.25 -6.20
N ASP A 3 -10.10 10.35 -6.61
CA ASP A 3 -9.42 11.62 -6.92
C ASP A 3 -8.74 12.27 -5.71
N LEU A 4 -9.11 11.84 -4.50
CA LEU A 4 -8.41 12.27 -3.28
C LEU A 4 -6.96 11.77 -3.27
N LEU A 5 -6.70 10.61 -3.88
CA LEU A 5 -5.39 9.97 -3.92
C LEU A 5 -4.36 10.80 -4.69
N ASP A 6 -4.81 11.63 -5.63
CA ASP A 6 -3.96 12.49 -6.46
C ASP A 6 -3.26 13.59 -5.63
N ASN A 7 -3.64 13.79 -4.36
CA ASN A 7 -3.03 14.75 -3.44
C ASN A 7 -1.87 14.17 -2.60
N PHE A 8 -1.53 12.89 -2.77
CA PHE A 8 -0.49 12.22 -2.01
C PHE A 8 0.72 11.89 -2.90
N ASP A 9 1.92 12.08 -2.36
CA ASP A 9 3.17 11.79 -3.09
C ASP A 9 3.34 10.28 -3.34
N LEU A 10 2.81 9.46 -2.44
CA LEU A 10 2.85 8.01 -2.53
C LEU A 10 1.52 7.40 -2.10
N VAL A 11 0.96 6.55 -2.96
CA VAL A 11 -0.26 5.79 -2.67
C VAL A 11 0.09 4.31 -2.67
N LEU A 12 -0.15 3.64 -1.55
CA LEU A 12 0.15 2.22 -1.35
C LEU A 12 -1.14 1.43 -1.17
N ILE A 13 -1.29 0.34 -1.91
CA ILE A 13 -2.37 -0.63 -1.76
C ILE A 13 -1.77 -2.02 -1.53
N PRO A 14 -1.66 -2.47 -0.27
CA PRO A 14 -1.35 -3.87 0.03
C PRO A 14 -2.31 -4.81 -0.69
N TYR A 15 -1.75 -5.76 -1.46
CA TYR A 15 -2.53 -6.69 -2.26
C TYR A 15 -1.93 -8.09 -2.20
N GLU A 16 -2.77 -9.09 -1.93
CA GLU A 16 -2.36 -10.48 -1.72
C GLU A 16 -1.80 -11.17 -2.98
N ASP A 17 -2.26 -10.78 -4.18
CA ASP A 17 -1.74 -11.34 -5.44
C ASP A 17 -0.52 -10.57 -6.00
N GLU A 18 -0.04 -9.53 -5.30
CA GLU A 18 1.21 -8.87 -5.67
C GLU A 18 2.41 -9.66 -5.10
N GLU A 19 3.23 -10.22 -5.99
CA GLU A 19 4.39 -11.05 -5.63
C GLU A 19 5.74 -10.40 -5.93
N LYS A 20 5.78 -9.41 -6.82
CA LYS A 20 7.04 -8.87 -7.38
C LYS A 20 7.52 -7.65 -6.62
N THR A 21 6.60 -6.75 -6.32
CA THR A 21 6.91 -5.48 -5.67
C THR A 21 6.58 -5.58 -4.20
N THR A 22 7.59 -5.58 -3.33
CA THR A 22 7.36 -5.60 -1.90
C THR A 22 7.17 -4.19 -1.34
N PHE A 23 6.51 -4.09 -0.18
CA PHE A 23 6.39 -2.84 0.56
C PHE A 23 7.77 -2.20 0.76
N LYS A 24 8.77 -3.00 1.14
CA LYS A 24 10.16 -2.59 1.33
C LYS A 24 10.78 -1.97 0.07
N ASP A 25 10.55 -2.55 -1.10
CA ASP A 25 11.16 -2.05 -2.35
C ASP A 25 10.67 -0.63 -2.66
N VAL A 26 9.37 -0.38 -2.46
CA VAL A 26 8.79 0.95 -2.64
C VAL A 26 9.31 1.91 -1.57
N LEU A 27 9.38 1.47 -0.31
CA LEU A 27 9.87 2.29 0.80
C LEU A 27 11.33 2.74 0.63
N LEU A 28 12.20 1.88 0.09
CA LEU A 28 13.62 2.20 -0.11
C LEU A 28 13.88 3.13 -1.31
N THR A 29 12.96 3.18 -2.28
CA THR A 29 13.13 3.91 -3.53
C THR A 29 12.39 5.25 -3.57
N ASN A 30 11.63 5.57 -2.52
CA ASN A 30 10.83 6.79 -2.43
C ASN A 30 11.17 7.58 -1.17
N LYS A 31 10.96 8.90 -1.22
CA LYS A 31 11.00 9.80 -0.06
C LYS A 31 9.80 10.74 -0.09
N PRO A 32 8.58 10.22 0.13
CA PRO A 32 7.37 11.01 0.08
C PRO A 32 7.26 11.94 1.29
N SER A 33 6.63 13.10 1.12
CA SER A 33 6.20 13.95 2.24
C SER A 33 4.81 13.54 2.74
N THR A 34 3.99 12.96 1.86
CA THR A 34 2.64 12.48 2.17
C THR A 34 2.40 11.07 1.62
N VAL A 35 1.77 10.22 2.42
CA VAL A 35 1.46 8.83 2.04
C VAL A 35 -0.03 8.54 2.27
N ALA A 36 -0.70 7.98 1.27
CA ALA A 36 -1.99 7.33 1.41
C ALA A 36 -1.80 5.81 1.45
N LEU A 37 -2.36 5.18 2.48
CA LEU A 37 -2.36 3.72 2.62
C LEU A 37 -3.81 3.22 2.54
N ILE A 38 -4.08 2.33 1.59
CA ILE A 38 -5.42 1.78 1.33
C ILE A 38 -5.46 0.34 1.80
N ILE A 39 -6.16 0.07 2.91
CA ILE A 39 -6.30 -1.27 3.48
C ILE A 39 -7.64 -1.87 3.05
N GLY A 40 -7.59 -3.10 2.52
CA GLY A 40 -8.76 -3.80 2.02
C GLY A 40 -9.64 -4.39 3.13
N PRO A 41 -10.92 -4.62 2.85
CA PRO A 41 -11.82 -5.36 3.74
C PRO A 41 -11.38 -6.83 3.86
N GLU A 42 -12.08 -7.61 4.68
CA GLU A 42 -11.75 -9.01 4.95
C GLU A 42 -11.77 -9.90 3.69
N GLY A 43 -12.54 -9.50 2.67
CA GLY A 43 -12.60 -10.16 1.36
C GLY A 43 -11.55 -9.69 0.36
N GLY A 44 -10.60 -8.85 0.78
CA GLY A 44 -9.56 -8.30 -0.09
C GLY A 44 -10.11 -7.27 -1.09
N PHE A 45 -9.27 -6.93 -2.06
CA PHE A 45 -9.65 -6.09 -3.19
C PHE A 45 -9.87 -6.94 -4.43
N SER A 46 -10.84 -6.56 -5.26
CA SER A 46 -10.93 -7.08 -6.61
C SER A 46 -9.78 -6.55 -7.48
N GLU A 47 -9.38 -7.32 -8.49
CA GLU A 47 -8.36 -6.89 -9.45
C GLU A 47 -8.71 -5.54 -10.11
N LYS A 48 -10.01 -5.28 -10.34
CA LYS A 48 -10.49 -4.02 -10.91
C LYS A 48 -10.25 -2.83 -9.99
N GLU A 49 -10.44 -2.99 -8.68
CA GLU A 49 -10.17 -1.94 -7.70
C GLU A 49 -8.68 -1.64 -7.61
N VAL A 50 -7.85 -2.69 -7.55
CA VAL A 50 -6.38 -2.54 -7.55
C VAL A 50 -5.90 -1.84 -8.82
N ARG A 51 -6.38 -2.27 -10.00
CA ARG A 51 -6.06 -1.62 -11.28
C ARG A 51 -6.44 -0.14 -11.30
N SER A 52 -7.61 0.21 -10.77
CA SER A 52 -8.08 1.60 -10.71
C SER A 52 -7.15 2.50 -9.87
N VAL A 53 -6.52 1.95 -8.83
CA VAL A 53 -5.52 2.65 -8.01
C VAL A 53 -4.18 2.76 -8.75
N ILE A 54 -3.75 1.70 -9.43
CA ILE A 54 -2.50 1.68 -10.22
C ILE A 54 -2.57 2.66 -11.40
N GLU A 55 -3.70 2.73 -12.09
CA GLU A 55 -3.92 3.67 -13.22
C GLU A 55 -3.77 5.14 -12.80
N ARG A 56 -3.92 5.44 -11.51
CA ARG A 56 -3.72 6.77 -10.91
C ARG A 56 -2.32 6.95 -10.30
N GLY A 57 -1.38 6.05 -10.58
CA GLY A 57 -0.01 6.12 -10.09
C GLY A 57 0.23 5.43 -8.75
N GLY A 58 -0.81 4.84 -8.13
CA GLY A 58 -0.65 4.04 -6.92
C GLY A 58 0.17 2.76 -7.14
N LYS A 59 0.67 2.19 -6.04
CA LYS A 59 1.51 0.99 -6.05
C LYS A 59 0.81 -0.14 -5.32
N ALA A 60 0.47 -1.20 -6.07
CA ALA A 60 0.18 -2.49 -5.45
C ALA A 60 1.47 -3.06 -4.88
N VAL A 61 1.39 -3.57 -3.65
CA VAL A 61 2.57 -4.02 -2.90
C VAL A 61 2.27 -5.25 -2.07
N SER A 62 3.24 -6.15 -1.99
CA SER A 62 3.21 -7.28 -1.05
C SER A 62 3.65 -6.83 0.34
N LEU A 63 2.93 -7.26 1.39
CA LEU A 63 3.40 -7.16 2.79
C LEU A 63 4.32 -8.34 3.19
N GLY A 64 4.65 -9.22 2.24
CA GLY A 64 5.49 -10.40 2.46
C GLY A 64 4.70 -11.70 2.31
N LYS A 65 5.27 -12.79 2.82
CA LYS A 65 4.76 -14.16 2.60
C LYS A 65 3.48 -14.49 3.36
N THR A 66 3.19 -13.77 4.43
CA THR A 66 2.04 -14.03 5.29
C THR A 66 0.90 -13.11 4.88
N ILE A 67 -0.24 -13.69 4.53
CA ILE A 67 -1.47 -12.92 4.34
C ILE A 67 -1.93 -12.41 5.71
N LEU A 68 -1.86 -11.09 5.89
CA LEU A 68 -2.31 -10.44 7.12
C LEU A 68 -3.82 -10.20 7.03
N ARG A 69 -4.52 -10.39 8.14
CA ARG A 69 -5.94 -10.00 8.24
C ARG A 69 -6.06 -8.47 8.20
N THR A 70 -7.21 -7.96 7.76
CA THR A 70 -7.51 -6.52 7.65
C THR A 70 -7.10 -5.72 8.89
N GLU A 71 -7.44 -6.22 10.08
CA GLU A 71 -7.11 -5.59 11.37
C GLU A 71 -5.59 -5.49 11.66
N THR A 72 -4.79 -6.37 11.06
CA THR A 72 -3.33 -6.45 11.27
C THR A 72 -2.56 -5.73 10.16
N ALA A 73 -3.06 -5.77 8.93
CA ALA A 73 -2.39 -5.19 7.77
C ALA A 73 -2.13 -3.68 7.93
N GLY A 74 -3.13 -2.94 8.42
CA GLY A 74 -3.01 -1.49 8.66
C GLY A 74 -1.92 -1.13 9.67
N PRO A 75 -2.01 -1.61 10.93
CA PRO A 75 -0.99 -1.35 11.94
C PRO A 75 0.41 -1.81 11.55
N ALA A 76 0.54 -2.95 10.87
CA ALA A 76 1.84 -3.44 10.40
C ALA A 76 2.46 -2.51 9.35
N ALA A 77 1.68 -2.10 8.34
CA ALA A 77 2.14 -1.18 7.30
C ALA A 77 2.48 0.22 7.87
N LEU A 78 1.68 0.72 8.83
CA LEU A 78 1.99 1.97 9.54
C LEU A 78 3.31 1.87 10.31
N ALA A 79 3.55 0.79 11.04
CA ALA A 79 4.81 0.58 11.76
C ALA A 79 6.02 0.56 10.82
N MET A 80 5.89 -0.05 9.64
CA MET A 80 6.94 -0.05 8.61
C MET A 80 7.20 1.35 8.04
N LEU A 81 6.14 2.13 7.78
CA LEU A 81 6.25 3.52 7.30
C LEU A 81 6.96 4.40 8.33
N MET A 82 6.53 4.34 9.60
CA MET A 82 7.16 5.08 10.70
C MET A 82 8.64 4.69 10.84
N TYR A 83 8.95 3.39 10.81
CA TYR A 83 10.33 2.92 10.88
C TYR A 83 11.21 3.43 9.73
N GLN A 84 10.66 3.55 8.52
CA GLN A 84 11.43 3.96 7.35
C GLN A 84 11.61 5.49 7.25
N TYR A 85 10.58 6.26 7.62
CA TYR A 85 10.52 7.68 7.31
C TYR A 85 10.57 8.60 8.54
N GLU A 86 10.36 8.08 9.76
CA GLU A 86 10.38 8.87 11.00
C GLU A 86 11.52 8.51 11.96
N LEU A 87 12.17 7.35 11.76
CA LEU A 87 13.35 6.90 12.53
C LEU A 87 14.61 6.93 11.66
#